data_AF-Q3LC69-F1
#
_entry.id   AF-Q3LC69-F1
#
_cell.length_a   1.000
_cell.length_b   1.000
_cell.length_c   1.000
_cell.angle_alpha   90.00
_cell.angle_beta   90.00
_cell.angle_gamma   90.00
#
_symmetry.space_group_name_H-M   'P 1'
#
loop_
_entity.id
_entity.type
_entity.pdbx_description
1 polymer ?
#
loop_
_entity_poly.entity_id
_entity_poly.type
_entity_poly.pdbx_seq_one_letter_code
_entity_poly.pdbx_strand_id
1 'polypeptide(L)'
;MCGIVAFVDNEKPQIKDQLIKKMKDRIIHRGPDAEGQYVDDDVALGFRRLSFIDVKSGNQPIFNEDSSKAIEFNGEIYNFEELREELISKGHTFKTHADTEVIDHCQQV
;
A
#
# COMPACT_ATOMS: atom_id res chain seq x y z
N MET A 1 -11.75 -9.55 0.07
CA MET A 1 -10.32 -9.56 0.41
C MET A 1 -9.62 -8.82 -0.70
N CYS A 2 -8.80 -7.82 -0.40
CA CYS A 2 -8.14 -6.94 -1.36
C CYS A 2 -7.39 -7.68 -2.48
N GLY A 3 -6.85 -6.95 -3.44
CA GLY A 3 -6.02 -7.50 -4.51
C GLY A 3 -4.82 -6.60 -4.79
N ILE A 4 -3.68 -7.22 -5.07
CA ILE A 4 -2.40 -6.57 -5.39
C ILE A 4 -1.94 -7.11 -6.74
N VAL A 5 -1.46 -6.21 -7.59
CA VAL A 5 -0.73 -6.51 -8.82
C VAL A 5 0.50 -5.61 -8.88
N ALA A 6 1.63 -6.15 -9.32
CA ALA A 6 2.85 -5.38 -9.46
C ALA A 6 3.75 -5.99 -10.54
N PHE A 7 4.60 -5.17 -11.14
CA PHE A 7 5.69 -5.62 -12.00
C PHE A 7 6.84 -4.60 -12.03
N VAL A 8 8.01 -5.10 -12.42
CA VAL A 8 9.23 -4.31 -12.62
C VAL A 8 9.68 -4.49 -14.06
N ASP A 9 9.90 -3.39 -14.77
CA ASP A 9 10.46 -3.36 -16.12
C ASP A 9 11.07 -1.98 -16.44
N ASN A 10 11.60 -1.82 -17.65
CA ASN A 10 12.22 -0.59 -18.12
C ASN A 10 11.31 0.20 -19.11
N GLU A 11 10.01 -0.09 -19.15
CA GLU A 11 9.07 0.65 -19.99
C GLU A 11 8.81 2.04 -19.43
N LYS A 12 8.33 2.94 -20.31
CA LYS A 12 8.02 4.32 -19.89
C LYS A 12 6.88 4.32 -18.86
N PRO A 13 6.91 5.22 -17.86
CA PRO A 13 5.85 5.34 -16.86
C PRO A 13 4.43 5.43 -17.44
N GLN A 14 4.24 6.07 -18.60
CA GLN A 14 2.91 6.18 -19.22
C GLN A 14 2.38 4.84 -19.77
N ILE A 15 3.27 3.94 -20.19
CA ILE A 15 2.92 2.58 -20.64
C ILE A 15 2.60 1.71 -19.43
N LYS A 16 3.44 1.81 -18.40
CA LYS A 16 3.24 1.13 -17.11
C LYS A 16 1.90 1.48 -16.48
N ASP A 17 1.57 2.77 -16.43
CA ASP A 17 0.31 3.28 -15.88
C ASP A 17 -0.93 2.68 -16.56
N GLN A 18 -0.90 2.56 -17.89
CA GLN A 18 -1.98 1.92 -18.64
C GLN A 18 -2.06 0.41 -18.39
N LEU A 19 -0.92 -0.26 -18.28
CA LEU A 19 -0.87 -1.71 -18.08
C LEU A 19 -1.33 -2.09 -16.66
N ILE A 20 -0.83 -1.40 -15.64
CA ILE A 20 -1.18 -1.67 -14.24
C ILE A 20 -2.67 -1.42 -14.00
N LYS A 21 -3.26 -0.40 -14.64
CA LYS A 21 -4.70 -0.17 -14.62
C LYS A 21 -5.47 -1.38 -15.17
N LYS A 22 -5.09 -1.89 -16.35
CA LYS A 22 -5.72 -3.09 -16.93
C LYS A 22 -5.57 -4.31 -16.03
N MET A 23 -4.40 -4.50 -15.40
CA MET A 23 -4.15 -5.60 -14.47
C MET A 23 -5.07 -5.52 -13.24
N LYS A 24 -5.18 -4.34 -12.61
CA LYS A 24 -6.10 -4.11 -11.48
C LYS A 24 -7.57 -4.30 -11.87
N ASP A 25 -7.97 -3.89 -13.08
CA ASP A 25 -9.36 -4.04 -13.54
C ASP A 25 -9.76 -5.52 -13.64
N ARG A 26 -8.82 -6.41 -13.99
CA ARG A 26 -9.06 -7.87 -14.01
C ARG A 26 -9.35 -8.45 -12.63
N ILE A 27 -8.84 -7.84 -11.57
CA ILE A 27 -9.01 -8.30 -10.19
C ILE A 27 -9.99 -7.44 -9.38
N ILE A 28 -10.83 -6.62 -10.03
CA ILE A 28 -11.80 -5.74 -9.35
C ILE A 28 -12.73 -6.48 -8.39
N HIS A 29 -13.10 -7.73 -8.69
CA HIS A 29 -13.94 -8.58 -7.84
C HIS A 29 -13.33 -8.83 -6.44
N ARG A 30 -12.03 -8.64 -6.26
CA ARG A 30 -11.35 -8.74 -4.96
C ARG A 30 -11.56 -7.47 -4.11
N GLY A 31 -11.68 -6.31 -4.73
CA GLY A 31 -11.78 -5.03 -4.04
C GLY A 31 -12.52 -3.99 -4.88
N PRO A 32 -13.87 -4.01 -4.88
CA PRO A 32 -14.68 -3.09 -5.66
C PRO A 32 -14.82 -1.69 -5.06
N ASP A 33 -14.43 -1.49 -3.79
CA ASP A 33 -14.76 -0.27 -3.04
C ASP A 33 -13.77 0.87 -3.29
N ALA A 34 -12.48 0.56 -3.44
CA ALA A 34 -11.46 1.55 -3.74
C ALA A 34 -10.30 0.96 -4.56
N GLU A 35 -9.51 1.83 -5.16
CA GLU A 35 -8.30 1.47 -5.90
C GLU A 35 -7.16 2.46 -5.67
N GLY A 36 -5.95 1.97 -5.83
CA GLY A 36 -4.72 2.77 -5.83
C GLY A 36 -3.77 2.27 -6.90
N GLN A 37 -2.82 3.10 -7.32
CA GLN A 37 -1.67 2.67 -8.11
C GLN A 37 -0.52 3.64 -7.90
N TYR A 38 0.69 3.13 -8.07
CA TYR A 38 1.91 3.92 -8.08
C TYR A 38 2.78 3.43 -9.25
N VAL A 39 3.40 4.37 -9.95
CA VAL A 39 4.26 4.07 -11.08
C VAL A 39 5.44 5.02 -11.05
N ASP A 40 6.64 4.46 -11.21
CA ASP A 40 7.87 5.19 -11.46
C ASP A 40 8.64 4.59 -12.66
N ASP A 41 9.91 4.96 -12.78
CA ASP A 41 10.78 4.53 -13.86
C ASP A 41 11.12 3.03 -13.83
N ASP A 42 10.96 2.34 -12.70
CA ASP A 42 11.38 0.94 -12.50
C ASP A 42 10.20 0.01 -12.16
N VAL A 43 9.23 0.47 -11.37
CA VAL A 43 8.14 -0.33 -10.82
C VAL A 43 6.76 0.24 -11.13
N ALA A 44 5.79 -0.66 -11.26
CA ALA A 44 4.37 -0.35 -11.22
C ALA A 44 3.67 -1.20 -10.15
N LEU A 45 2.94 -0.54 -9.26
CA LEU A 45 2.19 -1.12 -8.16
C LEU A 45 0.70 -0.79 -8.33
N GLY A 46 -0.18 -1.72 -8.00
CA GLY A 46 -1.60 -1.57 -8.19
C GLY A 46 -2.42 -2.33 -7.16
N PHE A 47 -3.35 -1.61 -6.52
CA PHE A 47 -4.16 -2.12 -5.43
C PHE A 47 -5.67 -2.01 -5.69
N ARG A 48 -6.41 -3.03 -5.27
CA ARG A 48 -7.89 -3.08 -5.19
C ARG A 48 -8.29 -3.34 -3.74
N ARG A 49 -9.08 -2.46 -3.14
CA ARG A 49 -9.51 -2.55 -1.74
C ARG A 49 -10.95 -3.04 -1.62
N LEU A 50 -11.16 -4.03 -0.76
CA LEU A 50 -12.48 -4.30 -0.18
C LEU A 50 -12.46 -3.72 1.23
N SER A 51 -13.33 -2.75 1.51
CA SER A 51 -13.30 -1.98 2.75
C SER A 51 -14.63 -2.10 3.49
N PHE A 52 -14.65 -2.88 4.57
CA PHE A 52 -15.80 -2.94 5.48
C PHE A 52 -15.82 -1.79 6.50
N ILE A 53 -14.63 -1.28 6.89
CA ILE A 53 -14.45 -0.19 7.85
C ILE A 53 -13.46 0.82 7.27
N ASP A 54 -13.83 2.10 7.33
CA ASP A 54 -13.06 3.28 6.91
C ASP A 54 -12.44 3.22 5.50
N VAL A 55 -13.26 3.58 4.52
CA VAL A 55 -12.87 3.66 3.10
C VAL A 55 -11.82 4.76 2.82
N LYS A 56 -11.65 5.75 3.71
CA LYS A 56 -10.85 6.95 3.45
C LYS A 56 -9.41 6.88 3.95
N SER A 57 -9.15 6.16 5.03
CA SER A 57 -7.79 5.93 5.51
C SER A 57 -7.17 4.67 4.89
N GLY A 58 -5.85 4.66 4.71
CA GLY A 58 -5.12 3.50 4.18
C GLY A 58 -5.12 3.36 2.65
N ASN A 59 -5.13 4.47 1.91
CA ASN A 59 -4.79 4.42 0.48
C ASN A 59 -3.37 3.88 0.31
N GLN A 60 -3.22 2.89 -0.57
CA GLN A 60 -1.96 2.21 -0.82
C GLN A 60 -1.41 2.57 -2.22
N PRO A 61 -0.08 2.61 -2.39
CA PRO A 61 0.93 2.24 -1.39
C PRO A 61 1.07 3.27 -0.25
N ILE A 62 1.43 2.79 0.93
CA ILE A 62 1.84 3.62 2.06
C ILE A 62 3.34 3.85 1.94
N PHE A 63 3.77 5.10 2.13
CA PHE A 63 5.19 5.48 2.11
C PHE A 63 5.70 5.73 3.52
N ASN A 64 6.97 5.42 3.72
CA ASN A 64 7.67 5.75 4.96
C ASN A 64 7.85 7.26 5.17
N GLU A 65 8.49 7.64 6.28
CA GLU A 65 8.62 9.04 6.70
C GLU A 65 9.26 9.92 5.61
N ASP A 66 10.35 9.43 4.99
CA ASP A 66 11.12 10.10 3.94
C ASP A 66 10.72 9.71 2.51
N SER A 67 9.69 8.87 2.35
CA SER A 67 9.20 8.34 1.07
C SER A 67 10.23 7.55 0.25
N SER A 68 11.29 7.04 0.88
CA SER A 68 12.26 6.13 0.23
C SER A 68 11.76 4.69 0.10
N LYS A 69 10.72 4.31 0.85
CA LYS A 69 10.09 2.98 0.82
C LYS A 69 8.59 3.10 0.63
N ALA A 70 8.02 2.11 -0.04
CA ALA A 70 6.60 2.00 -0.31
C ALA A 70 6.11 0.57 -0.01
N ILE A 71 4.92 0.43 0.57
CA ILE A 71 4.30 -0.86 0.85
C ILE A 71 2.87 -0.95 0.31
N GLU A 72 2.58 -2.05 -0.39
CA GLU A 72 1.23 -2.56 -0.60
C GLU A 72 1.03 -3.83 0.26
N PHE A 73 -0.10 -3.92 0.94
CA PHE A 73 -0.42 -4.97 1.90
C PHE A 73 -1.87 -5.42 1.77
N ASN A 74 -2.06 -6.73 1.83
CA ASN A 74 -3.36 -7.39 1.79
C ASN A 74 -3.44 -8.38 2.93
N GLY A 75 -4.08 -7.95 4.01
CA GLY A 75 -4.22 -8.71 5.24
C GLY A 75 -4.70 -7.80 6.35
N GLU A 76 -4.57 -8.28 7.57
CA GLU A 76 -4.88 -7.54 8.80
C GLU A 76 -3.77 -7.83 9.80
N ILE A 77 -3.26 -6.79 10.46
CA ILE A 77 -2.25 -6.91 11.52
C ILE A 77 -2.95 -6.73 12.85
N TYR A 78 -3.36 -7.83 13.47
CA TYR A 78 -4.23 -7.78 14.65
C TYR A 78 -3.62 -7.08 15.87
N ASN A 79 -2.30 -7.09 16.01
CA ASN A 79 -1.57 -6.45 17.10
C ASN A 79 -0.96 -5.10 16.71
N PHE A 80 -1.50 -4.42 15.68
CA PHE A 80 -0.92 -3.16 15.18
C PHE A 80 -0.94 -2.03 16.22
N GLU A 81 -1.91 -1.98 17.13
CA GLU A 81 -1.98 -0.95 18.16
C GLU A 81 -0.79 -1.05 19.12
N GLU A 82 -0.49 -2.26 19.61
CA GLU A 82 0.66 -2.54 20.48
C GLU A 82 1.99 -2.22 19.77
N LEU A 83 2.13 -2.65 18.51
CA LEU A 83 3.31 -2.37 17.70
C LEU A 83 3.48 -0.87 17.45
N ARG A 84 2.39 -0.14 17.19
CA ARG A 84 2.40 1.30 16.97
C ARG A 84 2.89 2.04 18.21
N GLU A 85 2.41 1.69 19.40
CA GLU A 85 2.88 2.29 20.65
C GLU A 85 4.38 2.05 20.86
N GLU A 86 4.86 0.83 20.62
CA GLU A 86 6.28 0.50 20.71
C GLU A 86 7.12 1.35 19.72
N LEU A 87 6.68 1.47 18.48
CA LEU A 87 7.39 2.22 17.44
C LEU A 87 7.38 3.74 17.73
N ILE A 88 6.26 4.29 18.23
CA ILE A 88 6.21 5.69 18.68
C ILE A 88 7.20 5.92 19.83
N SER A 89 7.31 4.99 20.77
CA SER A 89 8.28 5.09 21.87
C SER A 89 9.74 5.08 21.40
N LYS A 90 10.00 4.50 20.21
CA LYS A 90 11.30 4.50 19.52
C LYS A 90 11.53 5.73 18.64
N GLY A 91 10.56 6.65 18.55
CA GLY A 91 10.68 7.94 17.85
C GLY A 91 10.05 7.98 16.46
N HIS A 92 9.33 6.94 16.04
CA HIS A 92 8.66 6.92 14.73
C HIS A 92 7.41 7.82 14.70
N THR A 93 7.18 8.46 13.56
CA THR A 93 6.03 9.34 13.31
C THR A 93 5.11 8.73 12.25
N PHE A 94 3.93 8.28 12.70
CA PHE A 94 2.91 7.71 11.82
C PHE A 94 2.04 8.79 11.15
N LYS A 95 1.76 8.62 9.86
CA LYS A 95 0.92 9.47 9.01
C LYS A 95 -0.53 8.97 8.91
N THR A 96 -0.77 7.68 9.15
CA THR A 96 -2.09 7.05 9.05
C THR A 96 -2.43 6.28 10.33
N HIS A 97 -3.67 5.80 10.44
CA HIS A 97 -4.08 4.80 11.44
C HIS A 97 -4.23 3.41 10.82
N ALA A 98 -3.74 3.21 9.59
CA ALA A 98 -3.79 1.90 8.95
C ALA A 98 -2.82 0.96 9.65
N ASP A 99 -3.29 -0.25 9.93
CA ASP A 99 -2.49 -1.33 10.51
C ASP A 99 -1.20 -1.57 9.71
N THR A 100 -1.28 -1.51 8.39
CA THR A 100 -0.20 -1.69 7.41
C THR A 100 1.03 -0.82 7.70
N GLU A 101 0.84 0.39 8.21
CA GLU A 101 1.94 1.35 8.42
C GLU A 101 2.97 0.86 9.47
N VAL A 102 2.56 -0.01 10.42
CA VAL A 102 3.51 -0.58 11.38
C VAL A 102 4.59 -1.44 10.70
N ILE A 103 4.28 -2.08 9.56
CA ILE A 103 5.27 -2.87 8.80
C ILE A 103 6.35 -1.95 8.24
N ASP A 104 5.95 -0.81 7.69
CA ASP A 104 6.87 0.12 7.06
C ASP A 104 7.89 0.69 8.07
N HIS A 105 7.44 1.02 9.28
CA HIS A 105 8.32 1.45 10.37
C HIS A 105 9.18 0.32 10.95
N CYS A 106 8.66 -0.92 11.08
CA CYS A 106 9.44 -2.07 11.54
C CYS A 106 10.65 -2.39 10.63
N GLN A 107 10.60 -2.04 9.34
CA GLN A 107 11.71 -2.23 8.41
C GLN A 107 12.80 -1.14 8.50
N GLN A 108 12.65 -0.16 9.40
CA GLN A 108 13.63 0.91 9.63
C GLN A 108 14.52 0.64 10.85
N VAL A 109 14.24 -0.44 11.61
CA VAL A 109 15.00 -0.88 12.78
C VAL A 109 16.17 -1.78 12.39
#